data_AF-A0A1Q3X214-F1
#
_entry.id   AF-A0A1Q3X214-F1
#
_cell.length_a   1.000
_cell.length_b   1.000
_cell.length_c   1.000
_cell.angle_alpha   90.00
_cell.angle_beta   90.00
_cell.angle_gamma   90.00
#
_symmetry.space_group_name_H-M   'P 1'
#
loop_
_entity.id
_entity.type
_entity.pdbx_description
1 polymer ?
#
loop_
_entity_poly.entity_id
_entity_poly.type
_entity_poly.pdbx_seq_one_letter_code
_entity_poly.pdbx_strand_id
1 'polypeptide(L)'
;MQITIDVNSQKTAIKRGTAKATGKPYEIITQRGHLHQADTITGEISLIPIDITLEPNAFPYDTGRYTIDASSLIVGQYGGLSIGRLKLFKLPAQAVNKAAA
;
A
#
# COMPACT_ATOMS: atom_id res chain seq x y z
N MET A 1 4.41 -15.15 -7.31
CA MET A 1 4.34 -14.66 -5.91
C MET A 1 3.36 -13.51 -5.85
N GLN A 2 2.46 -13.52 -4.88
CA GLN A 2 1.49 -12.44 -4.69
C GLN A 2 2.02 -11.45 -3.64
N ILE A 3 2.13 -10.18 -4.00
CA ILE A 3 2.55 -9.13 -3.07
C ILE A 3 1.43 -8.94 -2.05
N THR A 4 1.76 -9.07 -0.76
CA THR A 4 0.80 -8.92 0.33
C THR A 4 1.17 -7.73 1.20
N ILE A 5 0.18 -6.88 1.47
CA ILE A 5 0.30 -5.70 2.32
C ILE A 5 -0.76 -5.83 3.43
N ASP A 6 -0.33 -5.77 4.68
CA ASP A 6 -1.22 -5.69 5.83
C ASP A 6 -1.45 -4.23 6.22
N VAL A 7 -2.72 -3.87 6.36
CA VAL A 7 -3.16 -2.61 6.96
C VAL A 7 -3.70 -2.94 8.35
N ASN A 8 -2.95 -2.52 9.38
CA ASN A 8 -3.29 -2.83 10.77
C ASN A 8 -4.12 -1.74 11.45
N SER A 9 -4.20 -0.54 10.86
CA SER A 9 -4.93 0.61 11.42
C SER A 9 -5.43 1.55 10.32
N GLN A 10 -6.59 2.17 10.54
CA GLN A 10 -7.11 3.28 9.73
C GLN A 10 -6.48 4.64 10.09
N LYS A 11 -5.55 4.70 11.04
CA LYS A 11 -4.89 5.95 11.44
C LYS A 11 -4.08 6.53 10.28
N THR A 12 -4.34 7.79 9.96
CA THR A 12 -3.61 8.55 8.95
C THR A 12 -2.69 9.58 9.56
N ALA A 13 -1.59 9.88 8.87
CA ALA A 13 -0.73 11.03 9.13
C ALA A 13 -0.89 12.04 7.99
N ILE A 14 -1.01 13.32 8.34
CA ILE A 14 -1.19 14.42 7.39
C ILE A 14 0.07 15.28 7.38
N LYS A 15 0.69 15.43 6.21
CA LYS A 15 1.81 16.34 5.99
C LYS A 15 1.35 17.50 5.10
N ARG A 16 1.48 18.72 5.62
CA ARG A 16 1.15 19.96 4.90
C ARG A 16 2.42 20.73 4.57
N GLY A 17 2.41 21.46 3.46
CA GLY A 17 3.50 22.34 3.10
C GLY A 17 3.18 23.22 1.91
N THR A 18 4.17 23.99 1.49
CA THR A 18 4.09 24.84 0.29
C THR A 18 5.13 24.36 -0.71
N ALA A 19 4.71 24.10 -1.94
CA ALA A 19 5.59 23.62 -2.99
C ALA A 19 6.60 24.71 -3.38
N LYS A 20 7.90 24.42 -3.26
CA LYS A 20 8.99 25.36 -3.54
C LYS A 20 8.95 25.92 -4.97
N ALA A 21 8.56 25.10 -5.94
CA ALA A 21 8.56 25.47 -7.36
C ALA A 21 7.35 26.32 -7.78
N THR A 22 6.19 26.15 -7.16
CA THR A 22 4.93 26.77 -7.59
C THR A 22 4.30 27.71 -6.56
N GLY A 23 4.78 27.68 -5.32
CA GLY A 23 4.16 28.39 -4.19
C GLY A 23 2.80 27.82 -3.76
N LYS A 24 2.32 26.74 -4.39
CA LYS A 24 1.00 26.17 -4.08
C LYS A 24 1.04 25.38 -2.77
N PRO A 25 0.02 25.55 -1.89
CA PRO A 25 -0.12 24.69 -0.73
C PRO A 25 -0.42 23.25 -1.17
N TYR A 26 0.10 22.27 -0.44
CA TYR A 26 -0.19 20.86 -0.63
C TYR A 26 -0.48 20.17 0.71
N GLU A 27 -1.29 19.13 0.63
CA GLU A 27 -1.56 18.19 1.71
C GLU A 27 -1.31 16.78 1.19
N ILE A 28 -0.53 16.00 1.94
CA ILE A 28 -0.27 14.59 1.67
C ILE A 28 -0.82 13.81 2.87
N ILE A 29 -1.81 12.98 2.61
CA ILE A 29 -2.39 12.08 3.61
C ILE A 29 -1.75 10.70 3.39
N THR A 30 -1.20 10.14 4.46
CA THR A 30 -0.54 8.84 4.44
C THR A 30 -1.16 7.91 5.48
N GLN A 31 -1.18 6.63 5.18
CA GLN A 31 -1.60 5.55 6.08
C GLN A 31 -0.48 4.52 6.18
N ARG A 32 -0.21 4.01 7.38
CA ARG A 32 0.84 3.02 7.59
C ARG A 32 0.35 1.61 7.27
N GLY A 33 1.16 0.85 6.52
CA GLY A 33 0.97 -0.58 6.28
C GLY A 33 2.27 -1.36 6.39
N HIS A 34 2.20 -2.68 6.22
CA HIS A 34 3.36 -3.58 6.23
C HIS A 34 3.37 -4.46 5.00
N LEU A 35 4.42 -4.33 4.19
CA LEU A 35 4.70 -5.19 3.04
C LEU A 35 5.32 -6.51 3.53
N HIS A 36 4.79 -7.62 3.06
CA HIS A 36 5.39 -8.94 3.24
C HIS A 36 6.46 -9.13 2.16
N GLN A 37 7.72 -9.09 2.56
CA GLN A 37 8.84 -9.41 1.68
C GLN A 37 9.40 -10.77 2.06
N ALA A 38 9.33 -11.72 1.13
CA ALA A 38 9.99 -13.00 1.27
C ALA A 38 11.46 -12.87 0.85
N ASP A 39 12.36 -13.36 1.68
CA ASP A 39 13.76 -13.56 1.31
C ASP A 39 13.85 -14.67 0.24
N THR A 40 14.55 -14.41 -0.85
CA THR A 40 14.64 -15.35 -1.98
C THR A 40 15.55 -16.55 -1.71
N ILE A 41 16.39 -16.48 -0.67
CA ILE A 41 17.35 -17.51 -0.28
C ILE A 41 16.78 -18.33 0.89
N THR A 42 16.32 -17.66 1.95
CA THR A 42 15.85 -18.34 3.17
C THR A 42 14.35 -18.64 3.17
N GLY A 43 13.57 -17.94 2.34
CA GLY A 43 12.12 -18.02 2.33
C GLY A 43 11.44 -17.35 3.53
N GLU A 44 12.20 -16.71 4.43
CA GLU A 44 11.67 -16.01 5.59
C GLU A 44 10.86 -14.77 5.17
N ILE A 45 9.74 -14.52 5.84
CA ILE A 45 8.89 -13.36 5.54
C ILE A 45 9.19 -12.24 6.53
N SER A 46 9.74 -11.15 6.00
CA SER A 46 9.92 -9.89 6.74
C SER A 46 8.75 -8.95 6.51
N LEU A 47 8.34 -8.24 7.58
CA LEU A 47 7.34 -7.19 7.52
C LEU A 47 8.03 -5.83 7.39
N ILE A 48 7.97 -5.25 6.21
CA ILE A 48 8.59 -3.96 5.92
C ILE A 48 7.53 -2.87 6.03
N PRO A 49 7.71 -1.88 6.91
CA PRO A 49 6.70 -0.87 7.11
C PRO A 49 6.73 0.15 5.95
N ILE A 50 5.57 0.45 5.39
CA ILE A 50 5.41 1.32 4.22
C ILE A 50 4.38 2.41 4.48
N ASP A 51 4.55 3.56 3.83
CA ASP A 51 3.58 4.66 3.85
C ASP A 51 2.75 4.64 2.56
N ILE A 52 1.45 4.39 2.71
CA ILE A 52 0.48 4.38 1.63
C ILE A 52 -0.08 5.79 1.50
N THR A 53 0.22 6.46 0.39
CA THR A 53 -0.30 7.81 0.14
C THR A 53 -1.74 7.72 -0.39
N LEU A 54 -2.67 8.35 0.31
CA LEU A 54 -4.08 8.42 -0.07
C LEU A 54 -4.29 9.53 -1.10
N GLU A 55 -5.32 9.38 -1.94
CA GLU A 55 -5.75 10.48 -2.80
C GLU A 55 -6.41 11.59 -1.98
N PRO A 56 -6.38 12.85 -2.46
CA PRO A 56 -7.14 13.91 -1.83
C PRO A 56 -8.62 13.51 -1.67
N ASN A 57 -9.15 13.63 -0.45
CA ASN A 57 -10.51 13.23 -0.08
C ASN A 57 -10.83 11.72 -0.12
N ALA A 58 -9.86 10.85 -0.34
CA ALA A 58 -10.08 9.41 -0.22
C ALA A 58 -10.21 9.00 1.25
N PHE A 59 -11.06 8.00 1.52
CA PHE A 59 -11.11 7.37 2.83
C PHE A 59 -9.87 6.48 3.05
N PRO A 60 -9.40 6.35 4.31
CA PRO A 60 -8.37 5.38 4.65
C PRO A 60 -8.81 3.96 4.31
N TYR A 61 -7.86 3.10 3.96
CA TYR A 61 -8.12 1.68 3.76
C TYR A 61 -8.54 1.04 5.09
N ASP A 62 -9.53 0.16 5.04
CA ASP A 62 -9.90 -0.66 6.19
C ASP A 62 -8.76 -1.57 6.61
N THR A 63 -8.80 -2.07 7.84
CA THR A 63 -7.86 -3.10 8.27
C THR A 63 -8.06 -4.40 7.46
N GLY A 64 -6.95 -5.09 7.20
CA GLY A 64 -6.95 -6.36 6.48
C GLY A 64 -5.75 -6.54 5.56
N ARG A 65 -5.82 -7.62 4.78
CA ARG A 65 -4.82 -7.99 3.77
C ARG A 65 -5.19 -7.43 2.41
N TYR A 66 -4.21 -6.84 1.76
CA TYR A 66 -4.33 -6.24 0.45
C TYR A 66 -3.22 -6.72 -0.47
N THR A 67 -3.43 -6.53 -1.77
CA THR A 67 -2.39 -6.59 -2.78
C THR A 67 -2.32 -5.27 -3.54
N ILE A 68 -1.31 -5.12 -4.39
CA ILE A 68 -1.18 -3.94 -5.24
C ILE A 68 -2.24 -4.01 -6.33
N ASP A 69 -3.06 -2.96 -6.45
CA ASP A 69 -3.99 -2.82 -7.57
C ASP A 69 -3.21 -2.59 -8.87
N ALA A 70 -3.61 -3.25 -9.96
CA ALA A 70 -2.92 -3.17 -11.25
C ALA A 70 -2.84 -1.74 -11.80
N SER A 71 -3.80 -0.86 -11.46
CA SER A 71 -3.77 0.57 -11.83
C SER A 71 -2.62 1.35 -11.20
N SER A 72 -1.92 0.77 -10.22
CA SER A 72 -0.72 1.34 -9.62
C SER A 72 0.53 1.18 -10.52
N LEU A 73 0.47 0.28 -11.50
CA LEU A 73 1.60 -0.07 -12.35
C LEU A 73 1.62 0.83 -13.59
N ILE A 74 2.76 1.45 -13.85
CA ILE A 74 2.97 2.32 -15.00
C ILE A 74 4.26 1.93 -15.72
N VAL A 75 4.34 2.20 -17.02
CA VAL A 75 5.59 2.09 -17.78
C VAL A 75 6.33 3.41 -17.64
N GLY A 76 7.52 3.36 -17.03
CA GLY A 76 8.37 4.53 -16.86
C GLY A 76 8.99 4.99 -18.17
N GLN A 77 9.63 6.16 -18.15
CA GLN A 77 10.22 6.79 -19.34
C GLN A 77 11.28 5.95 -20.08
N TYR A 78 11.86 4.95 -19.42
CA TYR A 78 12.86 4.03 -19.98
C TYR A 78 12.28 2.65 -20.33
N GLY A 79 10.95 2.53 -20.41
CA GLY A 79 10.28 1.26 -20.75
C GLY A 79 10.20 0.25 -19.61
N GLY A 80 10.76 0.54 -18.44
CA GLY A 80 10.67 -0.32 -17.25
C GLY A 80 9.34 -0.18 -16.52
N LEU A 81 8.84 -1.27 -15.94
CA LEU A 81 7.66 -1.24 -15.07
C LEU A 81 8.00 -0.53 -13.75
N SER A 82 7.18 0.42 -13.36
CA SER A 82 7.34 1.20 -12.13
C SER A 82 6.02 1.29 -11.40
N ILE A 83 6.09 1.56 -10.09
CA ILE A 83 4.90 1.88 -9.29
C ILE A 83 4.71 3.39 -9.35
N GLY A 84 3.55 3.82 -9.83
CA GLY A 84 3.11 5.21 -9.78
C GLY A 84 2.56 5.54 -8.39
N ARG A 85 1.24 5.75 -8.30
CA ARG A 85 0.56 5.85 -7.00
C ARG A 85 0.14 4.47 -6.54
N LEU A 86 0.57 4.06 -5.36
CA LEU A 86 0.18 2.80 -4.75
C LEU A 86 -1.30 2.81 -4.38
N LYS A 87 -2.09 2.00 -5.09
CA LYS A 87 -3.49 1.68 -4.78
C LYS A 87 -3.58 0.24 -4.34
N LEU A 88 -4.47 -0.03 -3.39
CA LEU A 88 -4.60 -1.36 -2.78
C LEU A 88 -5.91 -2.01 -3.16
N PHE A 89 -5.84 -3.29 -3.53
CA PHE A 89 -6.98 -4.16 -3.75
C PHE A 89 -7.12 -5.13 -2.58
N LYS A 90 -8.31 -5.19 -1.96
CA LYS A 90 -8.54 -6.01 -0.77
C LYS A 90 -8.55 -7.48 -1.15
N LEU A 91 -7.75 -8.28 -0.45
CA LEU A 91 -7.76 -9.72 -0.64
C LEU A 91 -8.98 -10.33 0.04
N PRO A 92 -9.63 -11.34 -0.58
CA PRO A 92 -10.69 -12.06 0.08
C PRO A 92 -10.14 -12.69 1.36
N ALA A 93 -10.90 -12.59 2.45
CA ALA A 93 -10.58 -13.33 3.65
C ALA A 93 -10.51 -14.81 3.27
N GLN A 94 -9.37 -15.47 3.58
CA GLN A 94 -9.30 -16.92 3.40
C GLN A 94 -10.43 -17.53 4.20
N ALA A 95 -11.35 -18.22 3.52
CA ALA A 95 -12.43 -18.94 4.17
C ALA A 95 -11.78 -19.94 5.13
N VAL A 96 -11.91 -19.67 6.43
CA VAL A 96 -11.51 -20.63 7.46
C VAL A 96 -12.49 -21.78 7.29
N ASN A 97 -12.05 -22.87 6.65
CA ASN A 97 -12.78 -24.12 6.68
C ASN A 97 -12.82 -24.56 8.14
N LYS A 98 -13.89 -24.16 8.82
CA LYS A 98 -14.24 -24.61 10.16
C LYS A 98 -14.63 -26.07 10.02
N ALA A 99 -13.63 -26.96 9.98
CA ALA A 99 -13.85 -28.38 10.08
C ALA A 99 -14.56 -28.62 11.43
N ALA A 100 -15.82 -29.06 11.33
CA ALA A 100 -16.62 -29.48 12.45
C ALA A 100 -15.89 -30.62 13.18
N ALA A 101 -15.80 -30.51 14.50
CA ALA A 101 -15.48 -31.59 15.42
C ALA A 101 -16.65 -31.70 16.41
#